data_AF-A0A226ERP2-F1
#
_entry.id   AF-A0A226ERP2-F1
#
_cell.length_a   1.000
_cell.length_b   1.000
_cell.length_c   1.000
_cell.angle_alpha   90.00
_cell.angle_beta   90.00
_cell.angle_gamma   90.00
#
_symmetry.space_group_name_H-M   'P 1'
#
loop_
_entity.id
_entity.type
_entity.pdbx_description
1 polymer ?
#
loop_
_entity_poly.entity_id
_entity_poly.type
_entity_poly.pdbx_seq_one_letter_code
_entity_poly.pdbx_strand_id
1 'polypeptide(L)'
;MNKSVALILIAAFVTEISCVFWDDLRVKFGQRPSDQHFVRQPRLLRDALAQGWTSVSTTCENDGKFSGFRYKLNDDAIYLLFDKNGVIAGIQALMPHEEIIHPAYGFRYDLETMFQNETVGGKPNIVLTAYMVDPASICTTGRTESDLLLRGTGTGLWFQNGPTSRYLKSVSNYRSRASSEGWSNCECFPGMGLHNFWKVEEWQQTNCREILPAQILFTLDGEMLGFVFQVFSTTSSPRFERPQTARIYAIIGRSRTPPCIQEVNDAFGTTSLHIFLIDKPWEITCNA
;
A
#
# COMPACT_ATOMS: atom_id res chain seq x y z
N MET A 1 -11.75 18.24 70.82
CA MET A 1 -10.59 17.71 70.07
C MET A 1 -11.10 17.05 68.79
N ASN A 2 -11.25 17.80 67.70
CA ASN A 2 -11.62 17.24 66.39
C ASN A 2 -10.35 17.09 65.56
N LYS A 3 -9.98 15.85 65.25
CA LYS A 3 -8.91 15.54 64.30
C LYS A 3 -9.54 15.49 62.91
N SER A 4 -9.33 16.53 62.11
CA SER A 4 -9.63 16.50 60.68
C SER A 4 -8.53 15.74 59.95
N VAL A 5 -8.86 14.58 59.40
CA VAL A 5 -7.98 13.81 58.51
C VAL A 5 -8.17 14.38 57.10
N ALA A 6 -7.10 14.96 56.54
CA ALA A 6 -7.07 15.40 55.15
C ALA A 6 -6.81 14.19 54.24
N LEU A 7 -7.77 13.86 53.39
CA LEU A 7 -7.64 12.83 52.36
C LEU A 7 -6.90 13.45 51.16
N ILE A 8 -5.68 13.00 50.89
CA ILE A 8 -4.93 13.38 49.68
C ILE A 8 -5.37 12.43 48.56
N LEU A 9 -6.15 12.95 47.61
CA LEU A 9 -6.48 12.26 46.35
C LEU A 9 -5.28 12.38 45.41
N ILE A 10 -4.51 11.30 45.26
CA ILE A 10 -3.49 11.17 44.22
C ILE A 10 -4.22 10.84 42.91
N ALA A 11 -4.37 11.82 42.03
CA ALA A 11 -4.82 11.60 40.67
C ALA A 11 -3.68 10.95 39.87
N ALA A 12 -3.77 9.64 39.64
CA ALA A 12 -2.90 8.96 38.69
C ALA A 12 -3.30 9.40 37.27
N PHE A 13 -2.51 10.29 36.68
CA PHE A 13 -2.59 10.56 35.25
C PHE A 13 -2.15 9.29 34.51
N VAL A 14 -3.12 8.48 34.08
CA VAL A 14 -2.89 7.45 33.07
C VAL A 14 -2.67 8.21 31.77
N THR A 15 -1.41 8.42 31.41
CA THR A 15 -1.09 8.78 30.03
C THR A 15 -1.51 7.60 29.18
N GLU A 16 -2.62 7.72 28.45
CA GLU A 16 -2.92 6.80 27.37
C GLU A 16 -1.73 6.88 26.41
N ILE A 17 -0.86 5.88 26.46
CA ILE A 17 0.07 5.61 25.39
C ILE A 17 -0.84 5.16 24.25
N SER A 18 -1.29 6.13 23.43
CA SER A 18 -1.95 5.82 22.17
C SER A 18 -0.96 4.95 21.40
N CYS A 19 -1.30 3.66 21.30
CA CYS A 19 -0.51 2.73 20.52
C CYS A 19 -0.55 3.25 19.08
N VAL A 20 0.63 3.45 18.49
CA VAL A 20 0.75 3.87 17.10
C VAL A 20 -0.01 2.87 16.23
N PHE A 21 -0.98 3.33 15.45
CA PHE A 21 -1.81 2.42 14.68
C PHE A 21 -1.03 1.74 13.54
N TRP A 22 -0.19 2.50 12.82
CA TRP A 22 0.68 1.94 11.78
C TRP A 22 1.95 1.34 12.37
N ASP A 23 1.80 0.25 13.11
CA ASP A 23 2.86 -0.38 13.91
C ASP A 23 3.68 -1.44 13.16
N ASP A 24 3.41 -1.71 11.88
CA ASP A 24 4.17 -2.70 11.09
C ASP A 24 4.17 -2.39 9.58
N LEU A 25 4.82 -3.25 8.80
CA LEU A 25 4.71 -3.28 7.34
C LEU A 25 4.69 -4.73 6.86
N ARG A 26 3.59 -5.14 6.23
CA ARG A 26 3.40 -6.50 5.73
C ARG A 26 2.89 -6.47 4.31
N VAL A 27 3.28 -7.47 3.54
CA VAL A 27 2.81 -7.62 2.17
C VAL A 27 2.20 -8.98 1.94
N LYS A 28 1.38 -9.05 0.90
CA LYS A 28 0.73 -10.23 0.36
C LYS A 28 -0.36 -10.80 1.27
N PHE A 29 -1.59 -10.82 0.80
CA PHE A 29 -2.69 -11.45 1.52
C PHE A 29 -2.64 -12.98 1.46
N GLY A 30 -3.12 -13.63 2.51
CA GLY A 30 -3.48 -15.05 2.51
C GLY A 30 -4.56 -15.36 3.55
N GLN A 31 -5.11 -16.57 3.54
CA GLN A 31 -6.14 -16.93 4.53
C GLN A 31 -5.62 -17.01 5.97
N ARG A 32 -4.32 -17.26 6.13
CA ARG A 32 -3.62 -17.39 7.42
C ARG A 32 -2.19 -16.85 7.26
N PRO A 33 -1.57 -16.34 8.34
CA PRO A 33 -0.17 -15.95 8.32
C PRO A 33 0.73 -17.15 8.01
N SER A 34 1.75 -16.93 7.18
CA SER A 34 2.79 -17.90 6.86
C SER A 34 4.02 -17.20 6.29
N ASP A 35 5.08 -17.95 6.00
CA ASP A 35 6.27 -17.39 5.33
C ASP A 35 5.98 -16.87 3.90
N GLN A 36 4.78 -17.14 3.37
CA GLN A 36 4.34 -16.68 2.05
C GLN A 36 3.18 -15.68 2.09
N HIS A 37 2.58 -15.43 3.25
CA HIS A 37 1.41 -14.56 3.40
C HIS A 37 1.55 -13.68 4.64
N PHE A 38 1.22 -12.39 4.49
CA PHE A 38 1.45 -11.34 5.48
C PHE A 38 2.94 -11.24 5.85
N VAL A 39 3.79 -11.34 4.84
CA VAL A 39 5.24 -11.36 4.99
C VAL A 39 5.70 -10.00 5.50
N ARG A 40 6.27 -9.97 6.71
CA ARG A 40 6.78 -8.75 7.32
C ARG A 40 7.95 -8.20 6.51
N GLN A 41 7.94 -6.89 6.31
CA GLN A 41 9.01 -6.15 5.64
C GLN A 41 9.82 -5.35 6.67
N PRO A 42 11.15 -5.22 6.47
CA PRO A 42 11.99 -4.42 7.35
C PRO A 42 11.60 -2.93 7.27
N ARG A 43 11.56 -2.27 8.43
CA ARG A 43 11.26 -0.83 8.53
C ARG A 43 12.48 0.03 8.81
N LEU A 44 13.61 -0.62 9.10
CA LEU A 44 14.92 -0.01 9.23
C LEU A 44 15.88 -0.65 8.24
N LEU A 45 16.74 0.17 7.66
CA LEU A 45 17.72 -0.26 6.67
C LEU A 45 18.66 -1.32 7.27
N ARG A 46 19.09 -1.16 8.53
CA ARG A 46 19.94 -2.16 9.19
C ARG A 46 19.30 -3.56 9.21
N ASP A 47 17.98 -3.61 9.44
CA ASP A 47 17.24 -4.87 9.50
C ASP A 47 17.07 -5.44 8.09
N ALA A 48 16.87 -4.57 7.09
CA ALA A 48 16.83 -4.96 5.69
C ALA A 48 18.17 -5.57 5.24
N LEU A 49 19.30 -4.93 5.54
CA LEU A 49 20.62 -5.44 5.25
C LEU A 49 20.88 -6.79 5.94
N ALA A 50 20.48 -6.93 7.21
CA ALA A 50 20.59 -8.19 7.95
C ALA A 50 19.73 -9.31 7.35
N GLN A 51 18.63 -8.97 6.69
CA GLN A 51 17.76 -9.90 5.95
C GLN A 51 18.23 -10.16 4.51
N GLY A 52 19.34 -9.57 4.07
CA GLY A 52 19.91 -9.77 2.74
C GLY A 52 19.39 -8.82 1.65
N TRP A 53 18.73 -7.73 2.02
CA TRP A 53 18.34 -6.70 1.06
C TRP A 53 19.57 -5.96 0.54
N THR A 54 19.59 -5.66 -0.75
CA THR A 54 20.70 -5.01 -1.46
C THR A 54 20.23 -3.72 -2.12
N SER A 55 21.09 -2.70 -2.11
CA SER A 55 20.78 -1.42 -2.77
C SER A 55 20.80 -1.58 -4.28
N VAL A 56 19.82 -0.99 -4.94
CA VAL A 56 19.74 -0.85 -6.41
C VAL A 56 19.69 0.62 -6.85
N SER A 57 19.83 1.55 -5.91
CA SER A 57 19.95 2.99 -6.14
C SER A 57 21.32 3.50 -5.73
N THR A 58 21.89 4.41 -6.50
CA THR A 58 23.15 5.11 -6.17
C THR A 58 22.91 6.39 -5.37
N THR A 59 21.76 7.03 -5.57
CA THR A 59 21.36 8.30 -4.93
C THR A 59 19.95 8.19 -4.36
N CYS A 60 19.57 9.09 -3.45
CA CYS A 60 18.23 9.13 -2.89
C CYS A 60 17.21 9.67 -3.90
N GLU A 61 17.63 10.57 -4.78
CA GLU A 61 16.77 11.28 -5.72
C GLU A 61 16.51 10.49 -7.02
N ASN A 62 17.31 9.45 -7.30
CA ASN A 62 17.15 8.53 -8.44
C ASN A 62 16.85 9.25 -9.77
N ASP A 63 17.73 10.18 -10.14
CA ASP A 63 17.62 11.03 -11.34
C ASP A 63 16.32 11.87 -11.39
N GLY A 64 15.71 12.12 -10.22
CA GLY A 64 14.46 12.85 -10.06
C GLY A 64 13.19 12.01 -10.25
N LYS A 65 13.31 10.71 -10.55
CA LYS A 65 12.15 9.84 -10.84
C LYS A 65 11.32 9.54 -9.59
N PHE A 66 11.99 9.25 -8.48
CA PHE A 66 11.36 8.92 -7.21
C PHE A 66 12.30 9.23 -6.05
N SER A 67 11.76 9.47 -4.86
CA SER A 67 12.54 9.76 -3.65
C SER A 67 12.74 8.51 -2.78
N GLY A 68 13.97 8.29 -2.31
CA GLY A 68 14.33 7.22 -1.38
C GLY A 68 15.39 6.27 -1.94
N PHE A 69 16.22 5.76 -1.05
CA PHE A 69 17.17 4.70 -1.38
C PHE A 69 16.42 3.39 -1.58
N ARG A 70 16.57 2.81 -2.76
CA ARG A 70 15.81 1.66 -3.23
C ARG A 70 16.57 0.36 -2.95
N TYR A 71 15.91 -0.55 -2.25
CA TYR A 71 16.45 -1.84 -1.88
C TYR A 71 15.58 -2.98 -2.37
N LYS A 72 16.23 -4.07 -2.76
CA LYS A 72 15.58 -5.32 -3.16
C LYS A 72 16.10 -6.50 -2.39
N LEU A 73 15.32 -7.56 -2.28
CA LEU A 73 15.76 -8.80 -1.67
C LEU A 73 16.40 -9.74 -2.70
N ASN A 74 15.60 -10.63 -3.29
CA ASN A 74 16.05 -11.70 -4.20
C ASN A 74 15.43 -11.60 -5.61
N ASP A 75 14.41 -10.76 -5.78
CA ASP A 75 13.71 -10.55 -7.04
C ASP A 75 13.42 -9.05 -7.23
N ASP A 76 12.86 -8.68 -8.38
CA ASP A 76 12.55 -7.30 -8.72
C ASP A 76 11.08 -6.93 -8.47
N ALA A 77 10.25 -7.81 -7.91
CA ALA A 77 8.82 -7.58 -7.80
C ALA A 77 8.44 -6.51 -6.76
N ILE A 78 9.19 -6.44 -5.66
CA ILE A 78 8.97 -5.48 -4.58
C ILE A 78 10.28 -4.81 -4.21
N TYR A 79 10.28 -3.48 -4.23
CA TYR A 79 11.37 -2.69 -3.68
C TYR A 79 10.91 -1.86 -2.49
N LEU A 80 11.76 -1.76 -1.48
CA LEU A 80 11.56 -0.87 -0.33
C LEU A 80 12.34 0.40 -0.56
N LEU A 81 11.73 1.53 -0.22
CA LEU A 81 12.35 2.85 -0.29
C LEU A 81 12.66 3.32 1.13
N PHE A 82 13.93 3.50 1.46
CA PHE A 82 14.36 4.06 2.74
C PHE A 82 14.72 5.53 2.58
N ASP A 83 14.44 6.33 3.60
CA ASP A 83 14.91 7.71 3.66
C ASP A 83 16.43 7.79 3.92
N LYS A 84 16.97 9.01 3.90
CA LYS A 84 18.40 9.26 4.11
C LYS A 84 18.97 8.80 5.44
N ASN A 85 18.12 8.54 6.44
CA ASN A 85 18.52 8.07 7.76
C ASN A 85 18.26 6.55 7.90
N GLY A 86 17.79 5.89 6.85
CA GLY A 86 17.56 4.45 6.84
C GLY A 86 16.23 4.03 7.47
N VAL A 87 15.24 4.92 7.58
CA VAL A 87 13.87 4.54 7.99
C VAL A 87 13.01 4.33 6.75
N ILE A 88 12.18 3.30 6.73
CA ILE A 88 11.28 3.02 5.60
C ILE A 88 10.46 4.25 5.24
N ALA A 89 10.31 4.57 3.98
CA ALA A 89 9.60 5.76 3.50
C ALA A 89 8.54 5.42 2.45
N GLY A 90 8.75 4.34 1.70
CA GLY A 90 7.85 3.92 0.65
C GLY A 90 8.09 2.49 0.21
N ILE A 91 7.28 2.05 -0.74
CA ILE A 91 7.35 0.74 -1.38
C ILE A 91 7.02 0.89 -2.85
N GLN A 92 7.66 0.07 -3.68
CA GLN A 92 7.36 -0.04 -5.10
C GLN A 92 6.97 -1.48 -5.45
N ALA A 93 6.01 -1.60 -6.35
CA ALA A 93 5.70 -2.84 -7.06
C ALA A 93 6.16 -2.71 -8.50
N LEU A 94 6.92 -3.69 -8.98
CA LEU A 94 7.41 -3.71 -10.36
C LEU A 94 6.86 -4.94 -11.08
N MET A 95 6.42 -4.72 -12.31
CA MET A 95 5.81 -5.74 -13.16
C MET A 95 6.44 -5.67 -14.56
N PRO A 96 7.05 -6.75 -15.07
CA PRO A 96 7.68 -6.76 -16.39
C PRO A 96 6.66 -6.50 -17.51
N HIS A 97 6.98 -5.61 -18.45
CA HIS A 97 6.08 -5.32 -19.58
C HIS A 97 5.68 -6.57 -20.35
N GLU A 98 6.63 -7.49 -20.53
CA GLU A 98 6.43 -8.76 -21.24
C GLU A 98 5.36 -9.65 -20.62
N GLU A 99 5.03 -9.46 -19.34
CA GLU A 99 4.00 -10.21 -18.64
C GLU A 99 2.66 -9.46 -18.58
N ILE A 100 2.70 -8.14 -18.35
CA ILE A 100 1.46 -7.38 -18.06
C ILE A 100 0.86 -6.64 -19.25
N ILE A 101 1.65 -6.25 -20.26
CA ILE A 101 1.14 -5.53 -21.43
C ILE A 101 0.73 -6.54 -22.50
N HIS A 102 -0.56 -6.87 -22.52
CA HIS A 102 -1.10 -7.81 -23.49
C HIS A 102 -1.70 -7.06 -24.70
N PRO A 103 -1.25 -7.31 -25.95
CA PRO A 103 -1.76 -6.62 -27.14
C PRO A 103 -3.29 -6.74 -27.32
N ALA A 104 -3.86 -7.87 -26.89
CA ALA A 104 -5.31 -8.11 -26.98
C ALA A 104 -6.13 -7.41 -25.88
N TYR A 105 -5.51 -6.98 -24.77
CA TYR A 105 -6.24 -6.44 -23.63
C TYR A 105 -6.55 -4.93 -23.77
N GLY A 106 -5.82 -4.19 -24.63
CA GLY A 106 -6.15 -2.79 -24.95
C GLY A 106 -6.23 -1.84 -23.75
N PHE A 107 -5.72 -2.25 -22.58
CA PHE A 107 -5.66 -1.41 -21.38
C PHE A 107 -4.74 -0.22 -21.62
N ARG A 108 -5.15 0.94 -21.12
CA ARG A 108 -4.49 2.23 -21.40
C ARG A 108 -3.56 2.61 -20.26
N TYR A 109 -2.46 1.87 -20.13
CA TYR A 109 -1.38 2.16 -19.18
C TYR A 109 -0.82 3.58 -19.35
N ASP A 110 -0.93 4.15 -20.55
CA ASP A 110 -0.48 5.49 -20.90
C ASP A 110 -1.40 6.63 -20.42
N LEU A 111 -2.66 6.33 -20.08
CA LEU A 111 -3.63 7.35 -19.62
C LEU A 111 -3.63 7.55 -18.11
N GLU A 112 -3.16 6.56 -17.35
CA GLU A 112 -3.08 6.64 -15.90
C GLU A 112 -1.64 6.92 -15.45
N THR A 113 -1.43 8.13 -14.91
CA THR A 113 -0.11 8.65 -14.56
C THR A 113 0.54 7.96 -13.37
N MET A 114 -0.14 7.07 -12.65
CA MET A 114 0.53 6.20 -11.67
C MET A 114 1.45 5.16 -12.28
N PHE A 115 1.20 4.74 -13.53
CA PHE A 115 2.04 3.76 -14.21
C PHE A 115 3.34 4.41 -14.68
N GLN A 116 4.44 4.12 -14.00
CA GLN A 116 5.77 4.61 -14.38
C GLN A 116 6.52 3.54 -15.17
N ASN A 117 7.07 3.92 -16.33
CA ASN A 117 7.93 3.03 -17.11
C ASN A 117 9.39 3.16 -16.64
N GLU A 118 10.00 2.05 -16.21
CA GLU A 118 11.42 2.00 -15.88
C GLU A 118 12.12 0.79 -16.51
N THR A 119 13.40 0.94 -16.85
CA THR A 119 14.25 -0.18 -17.20
C THR A 119 15.00 -0.65 -15.96
N VAL A 120 14.69 -1.85 -15.49
CA VAL A 120 15.32 -2.50 -14.33
C VAL A 120 15.96 -3.80 -14.80
N GLY A 121 17.25 -3.99 -14.50
CA GLY A 121 17.98 -5.19 -14.96
C GLY A 121 18.02 -5.34 -16.49
N GLY A 122 17.96 -4.23 -17.23
CA GLY A 122 17.89 -4.24 -18.71
C GLY A 122 16.52 -4.57 -19.29
N LYS A 123 15.48 -4.77 -18.45
CA LYS A 123 14.12 -5.09 -18.88
C LYS A 123 13.15 -3.94 -18.58
N PRO A 124 12.21 -3.64 -19.49
CA PRO A 124 11.16 -2.65 -19.24
C PRO A 124 10.14 -3.19 -18.23
N ASN A 125 9.81 -2.38 -17.24
CA ASN A 125 8.86 -2.67 -16.17
C ASN A 125 7.92 -1.49 -15.98
N ILE A 126 6.67 -1.81 -15.63
CA ILE A 126 5.76 -0.87 -15.00
C ILE A 126 6.09 -0.86 -13.51
N VAL A 127 6.21 0.34 -12.96
CA VAL A 127 6.51 0.60 -11.57
C VAL A 127 5.37 1.42 -10.98
N LEU A 128 4.86 0.95 -9.84
CA LEU A 128 3.91 1.67 -9.00
C LEU A 128 4.61 2.04 -7.70
N THR A 129 4.53 3.31 -7.29
CA THR A 129 5.21 3.82 -6.09
C THR A 129 4.20 4.37 -5.10
N ALA A 130 4.32 3.96 -3.83
CA ALA A 130 3.59 4.54 -2.71
C ALA A 130 4.57 4.98 -1.62
N TYR A 131 4.32 6.17 -1.09
CA TYR A 131 5.03 6.75 0.03
C TYR A 131 4.14 6.76 1.27
N MET A 132 4.72 6.36 2.39
CA MET A 132 4.07 6.34 3.70
C MET A 132 4.44 7.59 4.53
N VAL A 133 5.30 8.44 3.98
CA VAL A 133 5.72 9.74 4.53
C VAL A 133 5.80 10.76 3.41
N ASP A 134 5.82 12.05 3.76
CA ASP A 134 5.94 13.13 2.78
C ASP A 134 7.24 12.96 1.95
N PRO A 135 7.15 12.77 0.63
CA PRO A 135 8.32 12.58 -0.24
C PRO A 135 9.34 13.71 -0.20
N ALA A 136 8.91 14.94 0.11
CA ALA A 136 9.81 16.09 0.24
C ALA A 136 10.83 15.94 1.39
N SER A 137 10.49 15.13 2.41
CA SER A 137 11.34 14.90 3.57
C SER A 137 12.36 13.77 3.38
N ILE A 138 12.10 12.82 2.46
CA ILE A 138 12.81 11.53 2.36
C ILE A 138 14.32 11.71 2.13
N CYS A 139 14.70 12.60 1.22
CA CYS A 139 16.11 12.82 0.87
C CYS A 139 16.74 14.03 1.58
N THR A 140 15.96 14.80 2.33
CA THR A 140 16.40 16.06 2.94
C THR A 140 16.61 15.95 4.44
N THR A 141 15.54 15.69 5.19
CA THR A 141 15.55 15.59 6.66
C THR A 141 15.59 14.13 7.10
N GLY A 142 14.78 13.28 6.45
CA GLY A 142 14.54 11.90 6.85
C GLY A 142 13.84 11.81 8.21
N ARG A 143 13.62 10.58 8.67
CA ARG A 143 13.08 10.26 9.99
C ARG A 143 14.15 9.64 10.87
N THR A 144 13.96 9.72 12.18
CA THR A 144 14.77 9.00 13.16
C THR A 144 14.09 7.67 13.55
N GLU A 145 14.82 6.77 14.20
CA GLU A 145 14.20 5.58 14.80
C GLU A 145 13.16 5.94 15.87
N SER A 146 13.39 7.03 16.61
CA SER A 146 12.40 7.56 17.55
C SER A 146 11.12 8.00 16.85
N ASP A 147 11.22 8.61 15.65
CA ASP A 147 10.05 8.93 14.84
C ASP A 147 9.29 7.67 14.40
N LEU A 148 10.00 6.61 14.01
CA LEU A 148 9.38 5.32 13.68
C LEU A 148 8.63 4.74 14.89
N LEU A 149 9.19 4.84 16.10
CA LEU A 149 8.55 4.34 17.32
C LEU A 149 7.34 5.18 17.74
N LEU A 150 7.40 6.51 17.57
CA LEU A 150 6.35 7.44 18.02
C LEU A 150 5.24 7.65 17.00
N ARG A 151 5.55 7.52 15.70
CA ARG A 151 4.61 7.82 14.59
C ARG A 151 4.35 6.61 13.70
N GLY A 152 5.11 5.53 13.84
CA GLY A 152 4.90 4.30 13.11
C GLY A 152 5.53 4.29 11.73
N THR A 153 5.11 3.31 10.94
CA THR A 153 5.60 3.06 9.58
C THR A 153 5.40 4.29 8.68
N GLY A 154 4.39 5.13 8.95
CA GLY A 154 4.13 6.32 8.17
C GLY A 154 3.20 7.32 8.85
N THR A 155 3.03 8.49 8.23
CA THR A 155 2.14 9.56 8.69
C THR A 155 1.03 9.91 7.69
N GLY A 156 1.03 9.27 6.53
CA GLY A 156 0.04 9.46 5.48
C GLY A 156 0.36 8.57 4.28
N LEU A 157 -0.48 8.60 3.25
CA LEU A 157 -0.28 7.83 2.04
C LEU A 157 -0.28 8.74 0.81
N TRP A 158 0.78 8.64 0.00
CA TRP A 158 0.90 9.33 -1.28
C TRP A 158 1.31 8.35 -2.35
N PHE A 159 0.52 8.24 -3.41
CA PHE A 159 0.93 7.52 -4.61
C PHE A 159 1.66 8.48 -5.54
N GLN A 160 2.76 8.02 -6.13
CA GLN A 160 3.36 8.73 -7.24
C GLN A 160 2.38 8.73 -8.41
N ASN A 161 2.08 9.92 -8.92
CA ASN A 161 1.08 10.15 -9.95
C ASN A 161 1.63 11.05 -11.06
N GLY A 162 2.78 10.66 -11.60
CA GLY A 162 3.51 11.40 -12.62
C GLY A 162 5.01 11.09 -12.62
N PRO A 163 5.79 11.74 -13.47
CA PRO A 163 7.17 11.35 -13.78
C PRO A 163 8.17 11.56 -12.64
N THR A 164 7.77 12.24 -11.55
CA THR A 164 8.63 12.54 -10.41
C THR A 164 7.86 12.40 -9.10
N SER A 165 8.56 12.28 -7.97
CA SER A 165 7.97 12.26 -6.62
C SER A 165 7.29 13.57 -6.18
N ARG A 166 7.27 14.61 -7.03
CA ARG A 166 6.51 15.84 -6.81
C ARG A 166 5.06 15.75 -7.26
N TYR A 167 4.76 14.82 -8.17
CA TYR A 167 3.40 14.56 -8.63
C TYR A 167 2.81 13.46 -7.78
N LEU A 168 1.92 13.84 -6.87
CA LEU A 168 1.40 12.93 -5.85
C LEU A 168 -0.12 12.94 -5.85
N LYS A 169 -0.70 11.76 -5.65
CA LYS A 169 -2.08 11.61 -5.20
C LYS A 169 -2.06 11.23 -3.73
N SER A 170 -2.34 12.19 -2.86
CA SER A 170 -2.53 11.94 -1.43
C SER A 170 -3.86 11.27 -1.16
N VAL A 171 -3.93 10.50 -0.07
CA VAL A 171 -5.16 9.85 0.39
C VAL A 171 -5.37 10.14 1.86
N SER A 172 -6.59 10.53 2.21
CA SER A 172 -7.00 10.68 3.61
C SER A 172 -6.88 9.36 4.39
N ASN A 173 -6.31 9.41 5.59
CA ASN A 173 -6.26 8.27 6.51
C ASN A 173 -7.63 7.87 7.08
N TYR A 174 -8.68 8.65 6.81
CA TYR A 174 -10.06 8.35 7.22
C TYR A 174 -10.96 8.09 6.02
N ARG A 175 -11.71 6.99 6.10
CA ARG A 175 -12.57 6.48 5.02
C ARG A 175 -13.60 7.49 4.54
N SER A 176 -14.31 8.14 5.47
CA SER A 176 -15.37 9.11 5.14
C SER A 176 -14.86 10.24 4.25
N ARG A 177 -13.68 10.78 4.57
CA ARG A 177 -13.02 11.81 3.78
C ARG A 177 -12.46 11.25 2.46
N ALA A 178 -11.85 10.07 2.47
CA ALA A 178 -11.42 9.41 1.23
C ALA A 178 -12.61 9.21 0.26
N SER A 179 -13.79 8.85 0.75
CA SER A 179 -15.00 8.75 -0.08
C SER A 179 -15.38 10.09 -0.70
N SER A 180 -15.30 11.20 0.05
CA SER A 180 -15.58 12.53 -0.48
C SER A 180 -14.57 12.97 -1.57
N GLU A 181 -13.40 12.34 -1.61
CA GLU A 181 -12.35 12.59 -2.60
C GLU A 181 -12.50 11.71 -3.86
N GLY A 182 -13.39 10.71 -3.86
CA GLY A 182 -13.65 9.81 -5.00
C GLY A 182 -13.31 8.34 -4.78
N TRP A 183 -12.92 7.95 -3.55
CA TRP A 183 -12.68 6.55 -3.21
C TRP A 183 -13.98 5.84 -2.82
N SER A 184 -14.60 5.17 -3.79
CA SER A 184 -15.86 4.43 -3.65
C SER A 184 -15.81 3.41 -2.51
N ASN A 185 -16.79 3.47 -1.61
CA ASN A 185 -16.89 2.55 -0.47
C ASN A 185 -17.28 1.16 -0.93
N CYS A 186 -16.37 0.19 -0.84
CA CYS A 186 -16.66 -1.21 -1.18
C CYS A 186 -16.80 -2.08 0.08
N GLU A 187 -16.75 -3.40 -0.09
CA GLU A 187 -17.08 -4.38 0.93
C GLU A 187 -15.89 -4.68 1.84
N CYS A 188 -16.20 -5.21 3.04
CA CYS A 188 -15.21 -5.72 3.96
C CYS A 188 -14.86 -7.17 3.61
N PHE A 189 -13.58 -7.51 3.64
CA PHE A 189 -13.13 -8.89 3.54
C PHE A 189 -12.27 -9.31 4.74
N PRO A 190 -12.56 -10.44 5.41
CA PRO A 190 -11.82 -10.87 6.59
C PRO A 190 -10.32 -10.99 6.31
N GLY A 191 -9.51 -10.43 7.19
CA GLY A 191 -8.05 -10.36 7.01
C GLY A 191 -7.55 -9.27 6.06
N MET A 192 -8.44 -8.49 5.44
CA MET A 192 -8.11 -7.36 4.54
C MET A 192 -8.70 -6.02 5.01
N GLY A 193 -9.92 -6.04 5.55
CA GLY A 193 -10.68 -4.83 5.89
C GLY A 193 -11.60 -4.35 4.78
N LEU A 194 -12.09 -3.12 4.92
CA LEU A 194 -12.96 -2.45 3.95
C LEU A 194 -12.13 -1.95 2.77
N HIS A 195 -12.52 -2.36 1.57
CA HIS A 195 -11.89 -1.89 0.35
C HIS A 195 -12.51 -0.58 -0.12
N ASN A 196 -11.68 0.27 -0.68
CA ASN A 196 -12.09 1.51 -1.32
C ASN A 196 -11.34 1.66 -2.66
N PHE A 197 -12.09 1.62 -3.76
CA PHE A 197 -11.57 1.72 -5.12
C PHE A 197 -11.79 3.13 -5.65
N TRP A 198 -10.91 3.62 -6.52
CA TRP A 198 -11.11 4.92 -7.15
C TRP A 198 -12.22 4.85 -8.21
N LYS A 199 -13.37 5.49 -7.94
CA LYS A 199 -14.50 5.65 -8.89
C LYS A 199 -14.87 4.35 -9.61
N VAL A 200 -15.00 3.25 -8.87
CA VAL A 200 -15.21 1.90 -9.47
C VAL A 200 -16.49 1.81 -10.31
N GLU A 201 -17.51 2.56 -9.92
CA GLU A 201 -18.77 2.71 -10.66
C GLU A 201 -18.61 3.31 -12.07
N GLU A 202 -17.51 4.03 -12.32
CA GLU A 202 -17.21 4.65 -13.63
C GLU A 202 -16.48 3.69 -14.58
N TRP A 203 -15.90 2.59 -14.10
CA TRP A 203 -15.01 1.74 -14.91
C TRP A 203 -15.69 1.07 -16.11
N GLN A 204 -17.00 0.83 -16.02
CA GLN A 204 -17.75 0.30 -17.17
C GLN A 204 -17.73 1.25 -18.38
N GLN A 205 -17.61 2.56 -18.14
CA GLN A 205 -17.60 3.58 -19.20
C GLN A 205 -16.36 3.47 -20.09
N THR A 206 -15.24 3.00 -19.54
CA THR A 206 -13.97 2.79 -20.26
C THR A 206 -13.73 1.31 -20.56
N ASN A 207 -14.72 0.44 -20.32
CA ASN A 207 -14.59 -1.00 -20.40
C ASN A 207 -13.41 -1.55 -19.58
N CYS A 208 -13.20 -1.01 -18.37
CA CYS A 208 -12.10 -1.38 -17.49
C CYS A 208 -10.70 -1.20 -18.15
N ARG A 209 -10.55 -0.22 -19.05
CA ARG A 209 -9.26 0.10 -19.70
C ARG A 209 -8.52 1.26 -19.06
N GLU A 210 -9.24 2.08 -18.27
CA GLU A 210 -8.72 3.25 -17.59
C GLU A 210 -9.03 3.12 -16.11
N ILE A 211 -8.06 2.62 -15.34
CA ILE A 211 -8.22 2.30 -13.94
C ILE A 211 -6.99 2.78 -13.18
N LEU A 212 -7.24 3.46 -12.06
CA LEU A 212 -6.21 3.80 -11.10
C LEU A 212 -5.74 2.51 -10.39
N PRO A 213 -4.44 2.16 -10.43
CA PRO A 213 -3.95 0.84 -10.02
C PRO A 213 -3.77 0.70 -8.51
N ALA A 214 -4.68 1.30 -7.74
CA ALA A 214 -4.62 1.28 -6.28
C ALA A 214 -5.99 1.15 -5.63
N GLN A 215 -5.99 0.53 -4.46
CA GLN A 215 -7.14 0.44 -3.56
C GLN A 215 -6.68 0.83 -2.16
N ILE A 216 -7.59 1.33 -1.34
CA ILE A 216 -7.31 1.67 0.05
C ILE A 216 -8.04 0.71 0.96
N LEU A 217 -7.38 0.33 2.05
CA LEU A 217 -7.91 -0.57 3.05
C LEU A 217 -8.19 0.21 4.34
N PHE A 218 -9.39 0.05 4.88
CA PHE A 218 -9.81 0.68 6.13
C PHE A 218 -10.30 -0.35 7.14
N THR A 219 -10.20 -0.01 8.43
CA THR A 219 -10.90 -0.71 9.51
C THR A 219 -12.40 -0.44 9.42
N LEU A 220 -13.22 -1.23 10.12
CA LEU A 220 -14.67 -0.96 10.23
C LEU A 220 -14.97 0.43 10.83
N ASP A 221 -14.09 0.92 11.71
CA ASP A 221 -14.17 2.27 12.29
C ASP A 221 -13.69 3.38 11.32
N GLY A 222 -13.17 2.99 10.15
CA GLY A 222 -12.81 3.90 9.06
C GLY A 222 -11.38 4.42 9.10
N GLU A 223 -10.49 3.86 9.92
CA GLU A 223 -9.06 4.20 9.94
C GLU A 223 -8.30 3.41 8.87
N MET A 224 -7.40 4.07 8.13
CA MET A 224 -6.64 3.42 7.06
C MET A 224 -5.67 2.41 7.67
N LEU A 225 -5.73 1.16 7.24
CA LEU A 225 -4.82 0.10 7.71
C LEU A 225 -3.83 -0.36 6.64
N GLY A 226 -4.00 0.08 5.40
CA GLY A 226 -3.18 -0.34 4.27
C GLY A 226 -3.72 0.09 2.91
N PHE A 227 -3.13 -0.46 1.87
CA PHE A 227 -3.50 -0.23 0.48
C PHE A 227 -3.14 -1.44 -0.37
N VAL A 228 -3.59 -1.43 -1.63
CA VAL A 228 -3.35 -2.51 -2.59
C VAL A 228 -2.85 -1.87 -3.87
N PHE A 229 -1.81 -2.43 -4.47
CA PHE A 229 -1.55 -2.21 -5.90
C PHE A 229 -2.29 -3.27 -6.71
N GLN A 230 -3.03 -2.87 -7.73
CA GLN A 230 -3.77 -3.81 -8.58
C GLN A 230 -3.67 -3.44 -10.05
N VAL A 231 -3.38 -4.45 -10.87
CA VAL A 231 -3.38 -4.36 -12.33
C VAL A 231 -4.16 -5.54 -12.89
N PHE A 232 -4.95 -5.30 -13.93
CA PHE A 232 -5.68 -6.34 -14.66
C PHE A 232 -4.77 -7.06 -15.66
N SER A 233 -3.83 -7.84 -15.15
CA SER A 233 -3.04 -8.79 -15.93
C SER A 233 -2.39 -9.77 -14.96
N THR A 234 -1.68 -10.78 -15.44
CA THR A 234 -0.94 -11.70 -14.57
C THR A 234 0.56 -11.55 -14.74
N THR A 235 1.26 -11.35 -13.63
CA THR A 235 2.70 -11.60 -13.53
C THR A 235 2.98 -13.05 -13.14
N SER A 236 4.18 -13.56 -13.44
CA SER A 236 4.70 -14.86 -13.00
C SER A 236 5.22 -14.84 -11.55
N SER A 237 5.51 -13.66 -11.00
CA SER A 237 6.11 -13.55 -9.66
C SER A 237 5.19 -14.09 -8.56
N PRO A 238 5.70 -14.91 -7.62
CA PRO A 238 4.91 -15.43 -6.50
C PRO A 238 4.67 -14.38 -5.39
N ARG A 239 5.24 -13.17 -5.53
CA ARG A 239 5.06 -12.06 -4.58
C ARG A 239 3.67 -11.43 -4.67
N PHE A 240 3.01 -11.57 -5.81
CA PHE A 240 1.69 -11.01 -6.06
C PHE A 240 0.58 -12.05 -5.85
N GLU A 241 -0.60 -11.59 -5.45
CA GLU A 241 -1.80 -12.40 -5.47
C GLU A 241 -2.44 -12.40 -6.87
N ARG A 242 -3.16 -13.49 -7.17
CA ARG A 242 -3.93 -13.66 -8.41
C ARG A 242 -5.38 -13.98 -8.05
N PRO A 243 -6.20 -12.98 -7.68
CA PRO A 243 -7.55 -13.22 -7.20
C PRO A 243 -8.46 -13.74 -8.33
N GLN A 244 -9.22 -14.79 -8.03
CA GLN A 244 -10.32 -15.23 -8.90
C GLN A 244 -11.45 -14.20 -8.90
N THR A 245 -12.25 -14.15 -9.96
CA THR A 245 -13.34 -13.19 -10.15
C THR A 245 -14.32 -13.17 -8.97
N ALA A 246 -14.64 -14.33 -8.38
CA ALA A 246 -15.49 -14.41 -7.21
C ALA A 246 -14.94 -13.65 -5.98
N ARG A 247 -13.60 -13.53 -5.85
CA ARG A 247 -12.96 -12.75 -4.79
C ARG A 247 -13.04 -11.26 -5.06
N ILE A 248 -12.89 -10.84 -6.33
CA ILE A 248 -13.06 -9.44 -6.73
C ILE A 248 -14.50 -8.98 -6.47
N TYR A 249 -15.49 -9.83 -6.77
CA TYR A 249 -16.89 -9.58 -6.41
C TYR A 249 -17.14 -9.46 -4.91
N ALA A 250 -16.42 -10.24 -4.10
CA ALA A 250 -16.55 -10.18 -2.65
C ALA A 250 -16.02 -8.87 -2.06
N ILE A 251 -15.01 -8.24 -2.68
CA ILE A 251 -14.41 -6.99 -2.19
C ILE A 251 -15.07 -5.74 -2.77
N ILE A 252 -15.60 -5.77 -4.00
CA ILE A 252 -16.33 -4.63 -4.61
C ILE A 252 -17.82 -4.64 -4.21
N GLY A 253 -18.40 -5.83 -4.08
CA GLY A 253 -19.83 -6.05 -3.93
C GLY A 253 -20.45 -6.51 -5.25
N ARG A 254 -21.10 -7.68 -5.25
CA ARG A 254 -21.57 -8.37 -6.45
C ARG A 254 -22.50 -7.53 -7.34
N SER A 255 -23.40 -6.75 -6.74
CA SER A 255 -24.35 -5.90 -7.49
C SER A 255 -23.73 -4.61 -8.03
N ARG A 256 -22.53 -4.24 -7.53
CA ARG A 256 -21.84 -2.99 -7.87
C ARG A 256 -20.62 -3.21 -8.73
N THR A 257 -20.19 -4.46 -8.90
CA THR A 257 -19.02 -4.76 -9.72
C THR A 257 -19.36 -4.53 -11.20
N PRO A 258 -18.60 -3.66 -11.91
CA PRO A 258 -18.75 -3.47 -13.34
C PRO A 258 -18.59 -4.81 -14.09
N PRO A 259 -19.49 -5.14 -15.04
CA PRO A 259 -19.38 -6.35 -15.86
C PRO A 259 -18.02 -6.52 -16.53
N CYS A 260 -17.38 -5.43 -16.97
CA CYS A 260 -16.07 -5.48 -17.61
C CYS A 260 -14.98 -6.12 -16.72
N ILE A 261 -15.09 -6.05 -15.39
CA ILE A 261 -14.11 -6.65 -14.48
C ILE A 261 -14.07 -8.17 -14.64
N GLN A 262 -15.23 -8.80 -14.80
CA GLN A 262 -15.29 -10.24 -15.02
C GLN A 262 -14.67 -10.63 -16.35
N GLU A 263 -15.07 -9.96 -17.43
CA GLU A 263 -14.55 -10.26 -18.78
C GLU A 263 -13.03 -10.15 -18.82
N VAL A 264 -12.51 -9.08 -18.20
CA VAL A 264 -11.07 -8.83 -18.13
C VAL A 264 -10.36 -9.84 -17.24
N ASN A 265 -10.86 -10.11 -16.04
CA ASN A 265 -10.19 -11.02 -15.12
C ASN A 265 -10.24 -12.48 -15.59
N ASP A 266 -11.34 -12.90 -16.22
CA ASP A 266 -11.46 -14.25 -16.78
C ASP A 266 -10.54 -14.43 -18.00
N ALA A 267 -10.30 -13.36 -18.79
CA ALA A 267 -9.46 -13.40 -19.98
C ALA A 267 -7.96 -13.18 -19.71
N PHE A 268 -7.61 -12.23 -18.85
CA PHE A 268 -6.24 -11.75 -18.63
C PHE A 268 -5.76 -11.87 -17.18
N GLY A 269 -6.67 -12.15 -16.25
CA GLY A 269 -6.39 -12.21 -14.82
C GLY A 269 -6.16 -10.85 -14.17
N THR A 270 -5.84 -10.92 -12.88
CA THR A 270 -5.52 -9.77 -12.03
C THR A 270 -4.27 -10.10 -11.23
N THR A 271 -3.40 -9.11 -11.12
CA THR A 271 -2.23 -9.10 -10.24
C THR A 271 -2.52 -8.08 -9.17
N SER A 272 -2.46 -8.50 -7.92
CA SER A 272 -2.58 -7.60 -6.78
C SER A 272 -1.41 -7.78 -5.82
N LEU A 273 -1.11 -6.73 -5.06
CA LEU A 273 -0.24 -6.79 -3.90
C LEU A 273 -0.92 -6.03 -2.78
N HIS A 274 -1.37 -6.74 -1.75
CA HIS A 274 -1.83 -6.08 -0.53
C HIS A 274 -0.63 -5.63 0.31
N ILE A 275 -0.71 -4.41 0.83
CA ILE A 275 0.27 -3.79 1.72
C ILE A 275 -0.47 -3.35 2.99
N PHE A 276 -0.13 -3.95 4.12
CA PHE A 276 -0.70 -3.69 5.43
C PHE A 276 0.30 -2.91 6.28
N LEU A 277 -0.20 -1.92 7.01
CA LEU A 277 0.60 -1.04 7.88
C LEU A 277 0.49 -1.44 9.35
N ILE A 278 -0.15 -2.59 9.63
CA ILE A 278 -0.44 -3.11 10.97
C ILE A 278 0.15 -4.50 11.17
N ASP A 279 0.44 -4.88 12.43
CA ASP A 279 1.10 -6.16 12.75
C ASP A 279 0.24 -7.39 12.46
N LYS A 280 -1.08 -7.31 12.67
CA LYS A 280 -1.96 -8.50 12.63
C LYS A 280 -3.20 -8.32 11.75
N PRO A 281 -3.01 -8.09 10.43
CA PRO A 281 -4.14 -7.92 9.51
C PRO A 281 -5.07 -9.13 9.48
N TRP A 282 -4.57 -10.36 9.71
CA TRP A 282 -5.41 -11.57 9.76
C TRP A 282 -6.42 -11.62 10.92
N GLU A 283 -6.31 -10.72 11.91
CA GLU A 283 -7.28 -10.59 13.01
C GLU A 283 -8.46 -9.68 12.64
N ILE A 284 -8.43 -9.00 11.47
CA ILE A 284 -9.54 -8.18 11.00
C ILE A 284 -10.76 -9.05 10.70
N THR A 285 -11.86 -8.78 11.40
CA THR A 285 -13.17 -9.39 11.15
C THR A 285 -14.12 -8.44 10.43
N CYS A 286 -15.05 -8.99 9.66
CA CYS A 286 -16.05 -8.22 8.89
C CYS A 286 -17.48 -8.47 9.38
N ASN A 287 -17.63 -8.63 10.69
CA ASN A 287 -18.94 -8.71 11.32
C ASN A 287 -19.26 -7.31 11.84
N ALA A 288 -20.33 -6.71 11.31
CA ALA A 288 -20.92 -5.50 11.88
C ALA A 288 -21.79 -5.86 13.09
#